data_AF-I4DKZ5-F1
#
_entry.id   AF-I4DKZ5-F1
#
_cell.length_a   1.000
_cell.length_b   1.000
_cell.length_c   1.000
_cell.angle_alpha   90.00
_cell.angle_beta   90.00
_cell.angle_gamma   90.00
#
_symmetry.space_group_name_H-M   'P 1'
#
loop_
_entity.id
_entity.type
_entity.pdbx_description
1 polymer ?
#
loop_
_entity_poly.entity_id
_entity_poly.type
_entity_poly.pdbx_seq_one_letter_code
_entity_poly.pdbx_strand_id
1 'polypeptide(L)'
;MANTRRRHFYPSCATPLWTDSVDKSEAPKYASLLVRYLLSSGALDFPGGIPASILNSGEQWDYPNAWPPTQSILIGGLDASGDTEAQHLAKEQAVLWICANYIGYNNWKKMFEKYSAVQPGHHGSGGEYTVQDGFGWTNGVVLELLDRYGKEVTIKEHFQISLPYVRQIL
;
A
#
# COMPACT_ATOMS: atom_id res chain seq x y z
N MET A 1 -4.51 -7.35 31.61
CA MET A 1 -5.05 -8.00 30.39
C MET A 1 -4.34 -7.41 29.18
N ALA A 2 -3.27 -8.03 28.70
CA ALA A 2 -2.51 -7.53 27.54
C ALA A 2 -1.68 -8.65 26.88
N ASN A 3 -2.26 -9.84 26.70
CA ASN A 3 -1.56 -10.98 26.08
C ASN A 3 -2.35 -11.62 24.94
N THR A 4 -3.28 -10.87 24.34
CA THR A 4 -4.04 -11.31 23.17
C THR A 4 -3.49 -10.60 21.94
N ARG A 5 -2.93 -11.36 21.01
CA ARG A 5 -2.43 -10.85 19.73
C ARG A 5 -3.61 -10.36 18.89
N ARG A 6 -3.53 -9.13 18.37
CA ARG A 6 -4.50 -8.60 17.39
C ARG A 6 -4.42 -9.42 16.10
N ARG A 7 -5.59 -9.77 15.55
CA ARG A 7 -5.71 -10.59 14.33
C ARG A 7 -5.96 -9.77 13.06
N HIS A 8 -6.42 -8.53 13.23
CA HIS A 8 -6.73 -7.63 12.11
C HIS A 8 -5.45 -7.09 11.46
N PHE A 9 -5.49 -7.03 10.13
CA PHE A 9 -4.41 -6.48 9.33
C PHE A 9 -4.37 -4.95 9.47
N TYR A 10 -3.16 -4.43 9.69
CA TYR A 10 -2.82 -3.02 9.58
C TYR A 10 -1.41 -2.91 8.97
N PRO A 11 -1.17 -2.03 7.99
CA PRO A 11 0.15 -1.87 7.36
C PRO A 11 1.29 -1.55 8.33
N SER A 12 0.95 -0.97 9.49
CA SER A 12 1.91 -0.69 10.57
C SER A 12 2.64 -1.93 11.09
N CYS A 13 2.16 -3.15 10.80
CA CYS A 13 2.90 -4.38 11.10
C CYS A 13 4.25 -4.48 10.37
N ALA A 14 4.45 -3.73 9.28
CA ALA A 14 5.71 -3.66 8.55
C ALA A 14 6.75 -2.68 9.17
N THR A 15 6.34 -1.84 10.13
CA THR A 15 7.20 -0.79 10.73
C THR A 15 8.53 -1.32 11.27
N PRO A 16 8.61 -2.49 11.94
CA PRO A 16 9.90 -3.00 12.42
C PRO A 16 10.91 -3.28 11.30
N LEU A 17 10.44 -3.73 10.13
CA LEU A 17 11.30 -3.91 8.95
C LEU A 17 11.68 -2.55 8.34
N TRP A 18 10.72 -1.64 8.22
CA TRP A 18 10.94 -0.30 7.66
C TRP A 18 11.96 0.54 8.46
N THR A 19 11.98 0.36 9.78
CA THR A 19 12.87 1.12 10.68
C THR A 19 14.21 0.44 10.99
N ASP A 20 14.52 -0.70 10.36
CA ASP A 20 15.70 -1.52 10.68
C ASP A 20 15.75 -1.93 12.18
N SER A 21 14.58 -2.12 12.79
CA SER A 21 14.44 -2.52 14.21
C SER A 21 14.50 -4.04 14.42
N VAL A 22 14.47 -4.81 13.33
CA VAL A 22 14.67 -6.26 13.32
C VAL A 22 16.15 -6.55 13.07
N ASP A 23 16.70 -7.58 13.70
CA ASP A 23 18.07 -8.01 13.39
C ASP A 23 18.22 -8.30 11.88
N LYS A 24 19.26 -7.77 11.26
CA LYS A 24 19.49 -7.89 9.80
C LYS A 24 19.55 -9.33 9.31
N SER A 25 20.04 -10.24 10.14
CA SER A 25 20.09 -11.67 9.81
C SER A 25 18.71 -12.34 9.84
N GLU A 26 17.75 -11.78 10.58
CA GLU A 26 16.38 -12.27 10.66
C GLU A 26 15.39 -11.49 9.77
N ALA A 27 15.74 -10.31 9.28
CA ALA A 27 14.86 -9.49 8.44
C ALA A 27 14.23 -10.26 7.26
N PRO A 28 14.96 -11.10 6.50
CA PRO A 28 14.35 -11.87 5.41
C PRO A 28 13.25 -12.84 5.88
N LYS A 29 13.47 -13.50 7.02
CA LYS A 29 12.48 -14.42 7.64
C LYS A 29 11.21 -13.68 8.02
N TYR A 30 11.33 -12.51 8.65
CA TYR A 30 10.16 -11.71 9.04
C TYR A 30 9.42 -11.12 7.83
N ALA A 31 10.14 -10.75 6.78
CA ALA A 31 9.53 -10.29 5.54
C ALA A 31 8.77 -11.41 4.81
N SER A 32 9.32 -12.63 4.76
CA SER A 32 8.60 -13.79 4.22
C SER A 32 7.30 -14.07 4.99
N LEU A 33 7.30 -13.91 6.31
CA LEU A 33 6.08 -14.01 7.14
C LEU A 33 5.09 -12.88 6.85
N LEU A 34 5.57 -11.65 6.63
CA LEU A 34 4.74 -10.52 6.24
C LEU A 34 4.10 -10.73 4.87
N VAL A 35 4.83 -11.21 3.87
CA VAL A 35 4.30 -11.55 2.54
C VAL A 35 3.16 -12.58 2.66
N ARG A 36 3.37 -13.66 3.42
CA ARG A 36 2.31 -14.66 3.69
C ARG A 36 1.10 -14.05 4.38
N TYR A 37 1.32 -13.12 5.30
CA TYR A 37 0.24 -12.43 5.98
C TYR A 37 -0.56 -11.54 5.04
N LEU A 38 0.10 -10.76 4.18
CA LEU A 38 -0.54 -9.90 3.17
C LEU A 38 -1.41 -10.71 2.19
N LEU A 39 -0.89 -11.86 1.72
CA LEU A 39 -1.61 -12.78 0.84
C LEU A 39 -2.84 -13.39 1.52
N SER A 40 -2.72 -13.81 2.78
CA SER A 40 -3.82 -14.46 3.51
C SER A 40 -4.86 -13.50 4.09
N SER A 41 -4.50 -12.22 4.28
CA SER A 41 -5.42 -11.23 4.84
C SER A 41 -6.31 -10.54 3.79
N GLY A 42 -6.06 -10.75 2.51
CA GLY A 42 -6.71 -10.01 1.41
C GLY A 42 -6.24 -8.56 1.29
N ALA A 43 -5.11 -8.20 1.91
CA ALA A 43 -4.60 -6.83 1.88
C ALA A 43 -4.11 -6.42 0.47
N LEU A 44 -3.80 -7.40 -0.38
CA LEU A 44 -3.29 -7.20 -1.74
C LEU A 44 -4.39 -7.16 -2.81
N ASP A 45 -5.66 -7.33 -2.44
CA ASP A 45 -6.78 -7.49 -3.39
C ASP A 45 -7.26 -6.14 -3.99
N PHE A 46 -6.51 -5.06 -3.77
CA PHE A 46 -6.96 -3.69 -3.98
C PHE A 46 -6.16 -2.98 -5.07
N PRO A 47 -6.78 -2.57 -6.18
CA PRO A 47 -6.07 -1.98 -7.31
C PRO A 47 -5.58 -0.55 -7.05
N GLY A 48 -6.07 0.13 -6.02
CA GLY A 48 -5.76 1.51 -5.66
C GLY A 48 -4.75 1.67 -4.53
N GLY A 49 -4.16 0.57 -4.03
CA GLY A 49 -3.18 0.54 -2.95
C GLY A 49 -3.66 -0.27 -1.76
N ILE A 50 -2.75 -0.52 -0.82
CA ILE A 50 -3.07 -1.26 0.40
C ILE A 50 -3.96 -0.40 1.31
N PRO A 51 -5.15 -0.84 1.71
CA PRO A 51 -6.00 -0.06 2.61
C PRO A 51 -5.38 0.02 4.01
N ALA A 52 -5.78 1.04 4.78
CA ALA A 52 -5.31 1.24 6.16
C ALA A 52 -5.67 0.06 7.08
N SER A 53 -6.73 -0.67 6.75
CA SER A 53 -7.08 -1.98 7.30
C SER A 53 -7.98 -2.73 6.30
N ILE A 54 -8.37 -3.95 6.64
CA ILE A 54 -9.42 -4.70 5.91
C ILE A 54 -10.82 -4.56 6.55
N LEU A 55 -10.94 -3.71 7.58
CA LEU A 55 -12.20 -3.49 8.30
C LEU A 55 -12.97 -2.34 7.67
N ASN A 56 -14.25 -2.55 7.36
CA ASN A 56 -15.14 -1.49 6.88
C ASN A 56 -15.89 -0.86 8.06
N SER A 57 -15.22 -0.02 8.84
CA SER A 57 -15.80 0.64 10.02
C SER A 57 -16.52 1.95 9.70
N GLY A 58 -16.22 2.56 8.55
CA GLY A 58 -16.63 3.94 8.22
C GLY A 58 -15.64 5.02 8.69
N GLU A 59 -14.62 4.64 9.47
CA GLU A 59 -13.57 5.54 9.93
C GLU A 59 -12.53 5.83 8.84
N GLN A 60 -11.78 6.92 9.01
CA GLN A 60 -10.82 7.36 7.98
C GLN A 60 -9.62 6.41 7.81
N TRP A 61 -9.21 5.75 8.90
CA TRP A 61 -8.04 4.87 8.96
C TRP A 61 -8.40 3.38 8.80
N ASP A 62 -9.41 3.12 8.00
CA ASP A 62 -9.94 1.79 7.73
C ASP A 62 -10.32 1.65 6.25
N TYR A 63 -10.66 0.44 5.81
CA TYR A 63 -11.14 0.20 4.44
C TYR A 63 -12.36 1.11 4.15
N PRO A 64 -12.43 1.78 2.97
CA PRO A 64 -11.62 1.57 1.76
C PRO A 64 -10.46 2.56 1.58
N ASN A 65 -10.06 3.29 2.62
CA ASN A 65 -9.05 4.34 2.48
C ASN A 65 -7.63 3.76 2.47
N ALA A 66 -6.83 4.16 1.48
CA ALA A 66 -5.40 3.93 1.40
C ALA A 66 -4.65 5.24 1.67
N TRP A 67 -3.67 5.20 2.56
CA TRP A 67 -2.91 6.37 2.99
C TRP A 67 -1.48 6.32 2.45
N PRO A 68 -0.97 7.42 1.87
CA PRO A 68 0.41 7.50 1.39
C PRO A 68 1.47 7.04 2.42
N PRO A 69 1.46 7.49 3.69
CA PRO A 69 2.48 7.06 4.66
C PRO A 69 2.44 5.56 4.94
N THR A 70 1.26 4.91 4.92
CA THR A 70 1.18 3.46 5.14
C THR A 70 1.70 2.68 3.94
N GLN A 71 1.61 3.23 2.72
CA GLN A 71 2.24 2.63 1.55
C GLN A 71 3.76 2.69 1.67
N SER A 72 4.34 3.84 2.02
CA SER A 72 5.79 4.00 2.19
C SER A 72 6.35 3.05 3.25
N ILE A 73 5.70 2.94 4.41
CA ILE A 73 6.11 2.00 5.47
C ILE A 73 6.11 0.56 4.97
N LEU A 74 5.03 0.13 4.34
CA LEU A 74 4.88 -1.26 3.89
C LEU A 74 5.85 -1.60 2.76
N ILE A 75 5.88 -0.77 1.71
CA ILE A 75 6.75 -0.96 0.55
C ILE A 75 8.22 -0.90 0.99
N GLY A 76 8.61 0.12 1.75
CA GLY A 76 9.98 0.29 2.20
C GLY A 76 10.43 -0.83 3.15
N GLY A 77 9.56 -1.34 4.02
CA GLY A 77 9.87 -2.46 4.89
C GLY A 77 10.07 -3.78 4.14
N LEU A 78 9.28 -4.02 3.09
CA LEU A 78 9.46 -5.19 2.21
C LEU A 78 10.76 -5.06 1.38
N ASP A 79 11.01 -3.89 0.83
CA ASP A 79 12.17 -3.59 -0.03
C ASP A 79 13.51 -3.73 0.71
N ALA A 80 13.58 -3.21 1.94
CA ALA A 80 14.79 -3.24 2.76
C ALA A 80 15.08 -4.61 3.40
N SER A 81 14.19 -5.58 3.25
CA SER A 81 14.23 -6.83 4.04
C SER A 81 15.31 -7.83 3.65
N GLY A 82 15.83 -7.76 2.41
CA GLY A 82 16.73 -8.77 1.85
C GLY A 82 16.07 -10.09 1.45
N ASP A 83 14.73 -10.19 1.53
CA ASP A 83 13.96 -11.32 0.98
C ASP A 83 13.50 -11.01 -0.45
N THR A 84 13.86 -11.87 -1.41
CA THR A 84 13.60 -11.64 -2.84
C THR A 84 12.11 -11.53 -3.16
N GLU A 85 11.26 -12.36 -2.54
CA GLU A 85 9.81 -12.33 -2.77
C GLU A 85 9.20 -11.06 -2.20
N ALA A 86 9.65 -10.63 -1.00
CA ALA A 86 9.25 -9.37 -0.41
C ALA A 86 9.67 -8.16 -1.28
N GLN A 87 10.90 -8.14 -1.80
CA GLN A 87 11.38 -7.09 -2.69
C GLN A 87 10.59 -7.03 -3.99
N HIS A 88 10.24 -8.18 -4.55
CA HIS A 88 9.38 -8.24 -5.73
C HIS A 88 7.98 -7.67 -5.44
N LEU A 89 7.36 -8.08 -4.33
CA LEU A 89 6.07 -7.54 -3.91
C LEU A 89 6.13 -6.04 -3.64
N ALA A 90 7.22 -5.55 -3.02
CA ALA A 90 7.43 -4.11 -2.79
C ALA A 90 7.35 -3.32 -4.09
N LYS A 91 8.05 -3.81 -5.13
CA LYS A 91 8.03 -3.21 -6.46
C LYS A 91 6.64 -3.24 -7.10
N GLU A 92 5.92 -4.37 -7.01
CA GLU A 92 4.55 -4.47 -7.53
C GLU A 92 3.62 -3.44 -6.88
N GLN A 93 3.68 -3.32 -5.55
CA GLN A 93 2.87 -2.36 -4.81
C GLN A 93 3.28 -0.91 -5.07
N ALA A 94 4.57 -0.64 -5.29
CA ALA A 94 5.06 0.68 -5.68
C ALA A 94 4.52 1.11 -7.05
N VAL A 95 4.60 0.23 -8.06
CA VAL A 95 4.05 0.48 -9.40
C VAL A 95 2.54 0.75 -9.31
N LEU A 96 1.81 -0.09 -8.57
CA LEU A 96 0.38 0.04 -8.38
C LEU A 96 0.01 1.39 -7.75
N TRP A 97 0.70 1.79 -6.67
CA TRP A 97 0.45 3.07 -6.00
C TRP A 97 0.79 4.28 -6.87
N ILE A 98 1.93 4.27 -7.56
CA ILE A 98 2.32 5.33 -8.51
C ILE A 98 1.25 5.48 -9.60
N CYS A 99 0.77 4.37 -10.16
CA CYS A 99 -0.24 4.40 -11.22
C CYS A 99 -1.58 4.92 -10.71
N ALA A 100 -2.04 4.50 -9.52
CA ALA A 100 -3.25 5.01 -8.92
C ALA A 100 -3.17 6.53 -8.69
N ASN A 101 -2.03 7.02 -8.19
CA ASN A 101 -1.80 8.45 -7.99
C ASN A 101 -1.73 9.21 -9.32
N TYR A 102 -1.08 8.65 -10.34
CA TYR A 102 -1.00 9.23 -11.68
C TYR A 102 -2.38 9.36 -12.35
N ILE A 103 -3.22 8.33 -12.25
CA ILE A 103 -4.62 8.38 -12.73
C ILE A 103 -5.37 9.52 -12.01
N GLY A 104 -5.23 9.61 -10.70
CA GLY A 104 -5.86 10.68 -9.92
C GLY A 104 -5.37 12.07 -10.32
N TYR A 105 -4.06 12.25 -10.44
CA TYR A 105 -3.49 13.52 -10.89
C TYR A 105 -3.98 13.89 -12.29
N ASN A 106 -4.05 12.93 -13.22
CA ASN A 106 -4.52 13.20 -14.57
C ASN A 106 -5.98 13.63 -14.63
N ASN A 107 -6.84 13.05 -13.78
CA ASN A 107 -8.26 13.36 -13.72
C ASN A 107 -8.54 14.70 -13.00
N TRP A 108 -7.88 14.93 -11.86
CA TRP A 108 -8.22 16.01 -10.95
C TRP A 108 -7.25 17.19 -10.97
N LYS A 109 -6.07 17.03 -11.60
CA LYS A 109 -4.95 17.99 -11.61
C LYS A 109 -4.44 18.36 -10.22
N LYS A 110 -4.66 17.49 -9.24
CA LYS A 110 -4.25 17.64 -7.84
C LYS A 110 -4.07 16.27 -7.18
N MET A 111 -3.33 16.28 -6.09
CA MET A 111 -3.04 15.11 -5.24
C MET A 111 -3.84 15.22 -3.95
N PHE A 112 -4.32 14.11 -3.40
CA PHE A 112 -5.21 14.12 -2.22
C PHE A 112 -4.52 13.56 -0.97
N GLU A 113 -5.05 13.86 0.22
CA GLU A 113 -4.53 13.34 1.49
C GLU A 113 -4.59 11.80 1.57
N LYS A 114 -5.57 11.19 0.94
CA LYS A 114 -5.85 9.74 0.96
C LYS A 114 -6.57 9.34 -0.31
N TYR A 115 -6.44 8.08 -0.71
CA TYR A 115 -7.00 7.52 -1.95
C TYR A 115 -7.93 6.35 -1.66
N SER A 116 -8.77 6.01 -2.63
CA SER A 116 -9.55 4.77 -2.58
C SER A 116 -8.66 3.57 -2.93
N ALA A 117 -8.59 2.59 -2.03
CA ALA A 117 -7.96 1.30 -2.31
C ALA A 117 -8.72 0.54 -3.42
N VAL A 118 -10.02 0.80 -3.58
CA VAL A 118 -10.89 0.06 -4.52
C VAL A 118 -10.91 0.69 -5.92
N GLN A 119 -10.85 2.02 -6.00
CA GLN A 119 -10.96 2.77 -7.24
C GLN A 119 -9.71 3.61 -7.50
N PRO A 120 -8.78 3.14 -8.35
CA PRO A 120 -7.55 3.85 -8.64
C PRO A 120 -7.82 5.27 -9.14
N GLY A 121 -7.06 6.23 -8.63
CA GLY A 121 -7.20 7.65 -8.96
C GLY A 121 -8.39 8.37 -8.33
N HIS A 122 -9.25 7.69 -7.58
CA HIS A 122 -10.25 8.36 -6.75
C HIS A 122 -9.66 8.69 -5.38
N HIS A 123 -10.01 9.86 -4.87
CA HIS A 123 -9.70 10.22 -3.50
C HIS A 123 -10.46 9.30 -2.53
N GLY A 124 -9.91 9.10 -1.33
CA GLY A 124 -10.62 8.41 -0.26
C GLY A 124 -11.77 9.25 0.29
N SER A 125 -12.50 8.72 1.25
CA SER A 125 -13.69 9.36 1.83
C SER A 125 -13.85 9.04 3.31
N GLY A 126 -14.95 9.48 3.92
CA GLY A 126 -15.26 9.22 5.32
C GLY A 126 -14.45 10.09 6.30
N GLY A 127 -14.89 10.06 7.56
CA GLY A 127 -14.38 10.91 8.63
C GLY A 127 -15.19 12.16 8.90
N GLU A 128 -14.62 13.01 9.74
CA GLU A 128 -15.25 14.22 10.28
C GLU A 128 -15.18 15.43 9.33
N TYR A 129 -14.36 15.37 8.29
CA TYR A 129 -14.15 16.49 7.36
C TYR A 129 -13.96 16.04 5.91
N THR A 130 -14.12 17.00 4.98
CA THR A 130 -13.95 16.79 3.54
C THR A 130 -12.50 16.53 3.18
N VAL A 131 -12.25 15.65 2.21
CA VAL A 131 -10.89 15.31 1.75
C VAL A 131 -10.08 16.57 1.35
N GLN A 132 -8.81 16.62 1.75
CA GLN A 132 -7.90 17.73 1.43
C GLN A 132 -7.03 17.43 0.20
N ASP A 133 -6.62 18.48 -0.53
CA ASP A 133 -5.77 18.38 -1.72
C ASP A 133 -4.41 19.11 -1.60
N GLY A 134 -3.51 18.87 -2.56
CA GLY A 134 -2.11 19.34 -2.55
C GLY A 134 -1.18 18.58 -1.59
N PHE A 135 -1.68 17.54 -0.93
CA PHE A 135 -1.18 17.06 0.36
C PHE A 135 0.29 16.59 0.37
N GLY A 136 1.07 17.10 1.34
CA GLY A 136 2.52 16.96 1.38
C GLY A 136 3.04 15.52 1.42
N TRP A 137 2.46 14.64 2.25
CA TRP A 137 2.90 13.23 2.29
C TRP A 137 2.61 12.50 0.98
N THR A 138 1.65 12.94 0.16
CA THR A 138 1.25 12.22 -1.03
C THR A 138 2.28 12.48 -2.10
N ASN A 139 2.61 13.76 -2.25
CA ASN A 139 3.68 14.21 -3.12
C ASN A 139 5.01 13.55 -2.69
N GLY A 140 5.32 13.57 -1.39
CA GLY A 140 6.54 12.98 -0.84
C GLY A 140 6.67 11.49 -1.14
N VAL A 141 5.63 10.70 -0.89
CA VAL A 141 5.66 9.25 -1.10
C VAL A 141 5.70 8.89 -2.59
N VAL A 142 4.99 9.62 -3.45
CA VAL A 142 5.10 9.38 -4.91
C VAL A 142 6.51 9.69 -5.40
N LEU A 143 7.14 10.78 -4.94
CA LEU A 143 8.53 11.10 -5.27
C LEU A 143 9.51 10.07 -4.72
N GLU A 144 9.33 9.60 -3.48
CA GLU A 144 10.12 8.52 -2.88
C GLU A 144 10.10 7.25 -3.76
N LEU A 145 8.91 6.83 -4.18
CA LEU A 145 8.77 5.62 -4.99
C LEU A 145 9.25 5.81 -6.42
N LEU A 146 9.12 6.99 -7.01
CA LEU A 146 9.67 7.31 -8.33
C LEU A 146 11.19 7.35 -8.32
N ASP A 147 11.81 7.88 -7.26
CA ASP A 147 13.27 7.85 -7.11
C ASP A 147 13.78 6.41 -7.04
N ARG A 148 13.08 5.56 -6.28
CA ARG A 148 13.50 4.18 -6.04
C ARG A 148 13.19 3.23 -7.21
N TYR A 149 12.01 3.34 -7.82
CA TYR A 149 11.50 2.39 -8.82
C TYR A 149 11.24 2.99 -10.20
N GLY A 150 11.36 4.31 -10.39
CA GLY A 150 10.88 5.01 -11.58
C GLY A 150 11.51 4.56 -12.91
N LYS A 151 12.71 3.98 -12.89
CA LYS A 151 13.36 3.38 -14.07
C LYS A 151 12.67 2.10 -14.55
N GLU A 152 11.94 1.44 -13.66
CA GLU A 152 11.29 0.15 -13.90
C GLU A 152 9.76 0.30 -14.03
N VAL A 153 9.22 1.46 -13.67
CA VAL A 153 7.80 1.79 -13.83
C VAL A 153 7.51 2.08 -15.30
N THR A 154 6.64 1.28 -15.90
CA THR A 154 6.06 1.59 -17.22
C THR A 154 4.59 1.92 -17.05
N ILE A 155 4.22 3.18 -17.26
CA ILE A 155 2.82 3.60 -17.28
C ILE A 155 2.26 3.27 -18.66
N LYS A 156 1.40 2.25 -18.75
CA LYS A 156 0.66 1.99 -19.99
C LYS A 156 -0.50 2.99 -20.07
N GLU A 157 -0.59 3.74 -21.16
CA GLU A 157 -1.66 4.74 -21.40
C GLU A 157 -3.08 4.13 -21.37
N HIS A 158 -3.18 2.81 -21.46
CA HIS A 158 -4.41 2.04 -21.28
C HIS A 158 -4.23 1.01 -20.16
N PHE A 159 -4.45 1.43 -18.91
CA PHE A 159 -4.65 0.49 -17.80
C PHE A 159 -6.02 -0.20 -17.98
N GLN A 160 -6.06 -1.28 -18.76
CA GLN A 160 -7.01 -2.34 -18.48
C GLN A 160 -6.47 -3.07 -17.25
N ILE A 161 -7.04 -2.76 -16.08
CA ILE A 161 -6.84 -3.58 -14.89
C ILE A 161 -7.47 -4.93 -15.23
N SER A 162 -6.65 -5.89 -15.70
CA SER A 162 -7.02 -7.29 -15.57
C SER A 162 -7.04 -7.54 -14.06
N LEU A 163 -8.24 -7.46 -13.47
CA LEU A 163 -8.48 -7.87 -12.10
C LEU A 163 -7.80 -9.24 -11.89
N PRO A 164 -7.07 -9.46 -10.78
CA PRO A 164 -6.53 -10.78 -10.50
C PRO A 164 -7.70 -11.77 -10.52
N TYR A 165 -7.65 -12.69 -11.47
CA TYR A 165 -8.60 -13.79 -11.56
C TYR A 165 -8.51 -14.57 -10.25
N VAL A 166 -9.57 -14.51 -9.44
CA VAL A 166 -9.74 -15.38 -8.29
C VAL A 166 -9.61 -16.82 -8.79
N ARG A 167 -8.52 -17.51 -8.47
CA ARG A 167 -8.50 -18.97 -8.55
C ARG A 167 -9.44 -19.47 -7.47
N GLN A 168 -10.70 -19.66 -7.86
CA GLN A 168 -11.64 -20.47 -7.11
C GLN A 168 -11.07 -21.90 -7.14
N ILE A 169 -10.41 -22.29 -6.04
CA ILE A 169 -10.04 -23.68 -5.82
C ILE A 169 -11.32 -24.35 -5.31
N LEU A 170 -11.96 -25.13 -6.19
CA LEU A 170 -12.88 -26.20 -5.80
C LEU A 170 -12.07 -27.35 -5.18
#